data_AF-A0AB33I769-F1
#
_entry.id   AF-A0AB33I769-F1
#
_cell.length_a   1.000
_cell.length_b   1.000
_cell.length_c   1.000
_cell.angle_alpha   90.00
_cell.angle_beta   90.00
_cell.angle_gamma   90.00
#
_symmetry.space_group_name_H-M   'P 1'
#
loop_
_entity.id
_entity.type
_entity.pdbx_description
1 polymer ?
#
loop_
_entity_poly.entity_id
_entity_poly.type
_entity_poly.pdbx_seq_one_letter_code
_entity_poly.pdbx_strand_id
1 'polypeptide(L)'
;MKFAEGLAKIDVQNQIVFVFDNDAEGLDAHQRLSTLPLSANMRGIMLPELEEFRFFPAEGPEGLHTSNINRRAATIECYLDLNVGGYPPAKVLWTNYKKSLGTYQGALDYKESYSKEFLKQSATTLAQGKYDTRKIESVLDLLIAECKAIALDQWDPASIELKHPF
;
A
#
# COMPACT_ATOMS: atom_id res chain seq x y z
N MET A 1 0.50 14.22 2.77
CA MET A 1 0.17 14.73 4.11
C MET A 1 -0.74 15.95 4.09
N LYS A 2 -0.33 17.10 3.53
CA LYS A 2 -1.15 18.33 3.50
C LYS A 2 -2.56 18.15 2.92
N PHE A 3 -2.71 17.27 1.92
CA PHE A 3 -4.02 16.94 1.34
C PHE A 3 -4.93 16.21 2.34
N ALA A 4 -4.43 15.16 3.01
CA ALA A 4 -5.18 14.42 4.02
C ALA A 4 -5.57 15.30 5.22
N GLU A 5 -4.66 16.14 5.69
CA GLU A 5 -4.94 17.16 6.72
C GLU A 5 -6.04 18.14 6.30
N GLY A 6 -6.02 18.56 5.04
CA GLY A 6 -7.06 19.44 4.49
C GLY A 6 -8.43 18.78 4.53
N LEU A 7 -8.52 17.53 4.07
CA LEU A 7 -9.78 16.77 4.06
C LEU A 7 -10.32 16.52 5.48
N ALA A 8 -9.45 16.13 6.41
CA ALA A 8 -9.84 15.91 7.81
C ALA A 8 -10.37 17.18 8.49
N LYS A 9 -9.88 18.37 8.09
CA LYS A 9 -10.29 19.66 8.67
C LYS A 9 -11.62 20.20 8.14
N ILE A 10 -12.05 19.78 6.95
CA ILE A 10 -13.24 20.33 6.27
C ILE A 10 -14.47 19.42 6.36
N ASP A 11 -14.43 18.38 7.20
CA ASP A 11 -15.52 17.43 7.44
C ASP A 11 -16.13 16.87 6.13
N VAL A 12 -15.24 16.40 5.24
CA VAL A 12 -15.66 15.77 3.98
C VAL A 12 -16.56 14.58 4.28
N GLN A 13 -17.69 14.47 3.57
CA GLN A 13 -18.68 13.40 3.78
C GLN A 13 -18.38 12.11 2.98
N ASN A 14 -17.43 12.16 2.04
CA ASN A 14 -17.02 10.99 1.26
C ASN A 14 -16.35 9.93 2.15
N GLN A 15 -16.52 8.66 1.80
CA GLN A 15 -15.73 7.58 2.36
C GLN A 15 -14.32 7.63 1.77
N ILE A 16 -13.30 7.73 2.64
CA ILE A 16 -11.91 7.95 2.22
C ILE A 16 -10.99 6.93 2.88
N VAL A 17 -10.20 6.25 2.05
CA VAL A 17 -9.07 5.42 2.50
C VAL A 17 -7.78 6.06 2.02
N PHE A 18 -6.96 6.53 2.95
CA PHE A 18 -5.59 6.96 2.65
C PHE A 18 -4.69 5.73 2.63
N VAL A 19 -4.11 5.43 1.47
CA VAL A 19 -3.20 4.29 1.28
C VAL A 19 -1.76 4.81 1.22
N PHE A 20 -0.91 4.29 2.07
CA PHE A 20 0.51 4.59 2.09
C PHE A 20 1.34 3.37 1.65
N ASP A 21 2.44 3.61 0.96
CA ASP A 21 3.37 2.55 0.59
C ASP A 21 3.93 1.82 1.81
N ASN A 22 4.30 0.54 1.66
CA ASN A 22 4.95 -0.27 2.70
C ASN A 22 6.47 0.06 2.79
N ASP A 23 6.79 1.33 2.73
CA ASP A 23 8.14 1.87 2.82
C ASP A 23 8.28 2.81 4.03
N ALA A 24 9.49 3.36 4.22
CA ALA A 24 9.78 4.22 5.36
C ALA A 24 9.07 5.59 5.28
N GLU A 25 8.80 6.12 4.08
CA GLU A 25 8.10 7.40 3.94
C GLU A 25 6.60 7.23 4.16
N GLY A 26 6.03 6.13 3.69
CA GLY A 26 4.66 5.70 3.95
C GLY A 26 4.41 5.46 5.43
N LEU A 27 5.34 4.78 6.13
CA LEU A 27 5.25 4.60 7.59
C LEU A 27 5.26 5.93 8.34
N ASP A 28 6.19 6.82 8.01
CA ASP A 28 6.29 8.14 8.65
C ASP A 28 5.07 9.02 8.36
N ALA A 29 4.50 8.93 7.15
CA ALA A 29 3.27 9.64 6.79
C ALA A 29 2.03 9.06 7.49
N HIS A 30 1.93 7.73 7.60
CA HIS A 30 0.85 7.04 8.31
C HIS A 30 0.86 7.36 9.81
N GLN A 31 2.03 7.32 10.45
CA GLN A 31 2.20 7.70 11.86
C GLN A 31 1.82 9.15 12.12
N ARG A 32 2.05 10.06 11.17
CA ARG A 32 1.61 11.45 11.32
C ARG A 32 0.09 11.58 11.11
N LEU A 33 -0.49 10.86 10.15
CA LEU A 33 -1.93 10.85 9.93
C LEU A 33 -2.68 10.35 11.18
N SER A 34 -2.16 9.33 11.88
CA SER A 34 -2.80 8.76 13.07
C SER A 34 -2.83 9.71 14.29
N THR A 35 -2.07 10.81 14.25
CA THR A 35 -2.15 11.88 15.27
C THR A 35 -3.30 12.87 15.02
N LEU A 36 -3.92 12.82 13.83
CA LEU A 36 -5.02 13.70 13.47
C LEU A 36 -6.35 13.07 13.88
N PRO A 37 -7.33 13.86 14.36
CA PRO A 37 -8.68 13.36 14.57
C PRO A 37 -9.31 13.07 13.20
N LEU A 38 -9.43 11.79 12.87
CA LEU A 38 -10.17 11.34 11.69
C LEU A 38 -11.61 11.04 12.06
N SER A 39 -12.54 11.48 11.23
CA SER A 39 -13.95 11.10 11.30
C SER A 39 -14.13 9.63 10.89
N ALA A 40 -15.24 9.01 11.31
CA ALA A 40 -15.50 7.58 11.09
C ALA A 40 -15.54 7.17 9.60
N ASN A 41 -15.76 8.13 8.69
CA ASN A 41 -15.73 7.95 7.25
C ASN A 41 -14.32 7.97 6.62
N MET A 42 -13.27 8.15 7.43
CA MET A 42 -11.89 8.23 6.96
C MET A 42 -11.01 7.20 7.68
N ARG A 43 -10.18 6.49 6.92
CA ARG A 43 -9.18 5.56 7.46
C ARG A 43 -7.84 5.73 6.78
N GLY A 44 -6.77 5.54 7.55
CA GLY A 44 -5.40 5.50 7.05
C GLY A 44 -4.82 4.10 7.15
N ILE A 45 -4.38 3.54 6.03
CA ILE A 45 -3.78 2.21 5.94
C ILE A 45 -2.45 2.26 5.21
N MET A 46 -1.63 1.26 5.45
CA MET A 46 -0.42 1.01 4.67
C MET A 46 -0.60 -0.25 3.85
N LEU A 47 0.06 -0.34 2.69
CA LEU A 47 0.15 -1.57 1.93
C LEU A 47 0.66 -2.72 2.82
N PRO A 48 0.16 -3.96 2.60
CA PRO A 48 0.33 -5.05 3.56
C PRO A 48 1.77 -5.55 3.61
N GLU A 49 2.23 -5.91 4.80
CA GLU A 49 3.48 -6.64 4.91
C GLU A 49 3.33 -8.05 4.33
N LEU A 50 4.31 -8.47 3.52
CA LEU A 50 4.33 -9.81 2.94
C LEU A 50 5.55 -10.58 3.45
N GLU A 51 5.39 -11.89 3.57
CA GLU A 51 6.47 -12.78 4.05
C GLU A 51 7.65 -12.79 3.07
N GLU A 52 7.38 -12.75 1.76
CA GLU A 52 8.41 -12.65 0.73
C GLU A 52 9.25 -11.36 0.83
N PHE A 53 8.70 -10.29 1.43
CA PHE A 53 9.42 -9.04 1.67
C PHE A 53 10.32 -9.09 2.90
N ARG A 54 10.23 -10.12 3.76
CA ARG A 54 11.17 -10.30 4.88
C ARG A 54 12.55 -10.76 4.42
N PHE A 55 12.60 -11.44 3.28
CA PHE A 55 13.80 -12.03 2.70
C PHE A 55 13.98 -11.60 1.25
N PHE A 56 14.08 -10.29 1.03
CA PHE A 56 14.17 -9.71 -0.31
C PHE A 56 15.62 -9.32 -0.64
N PRO A 57 16.09 -9.50 -1.89
CA PRO A 57 17.42 -9.04 -2.30
C PRO A 57 17.53 -7.52 -2.15
N ALA A 58 18.54 -7.04 -1.43
CA ALA A 58 18.77 -5.63 -1.24
C ALA A 58 20.27 -5.31 -1.29
N GLU A 59 20.63 -4.25 -2.00
CA GLU A 59 22.01 -3.84 -2.19
C GLU A 59 22.25 -2.50 -1.51
N GLY A 60 23.32 -2.45 -0.72
CA GLY A 60 23.84 -1.24 -0.10
C GLY A 60 25.35 -1.13 -0.30
N PRO A 61 26.02 -0.24 0.45
CA PRO A 61 27.47 -0.06 0.36
C PRO A 61 28.28 -1.33 0.62
N GLU A 62 27.75 -2.27 1.39
CA GLU A 62 28.37 -3.57 1.70
C GLU A 62 28.03 -4.66 0.67
N GLY A 63 27.40 -4.30 -0.45
CA GLY A 63 26.98 -5.21 -1.51
C GLY A 63 25.57 -5.75 -1.33
N LEU A 64 25.30 -6.85 -2.04
CA LEU A 64 23.99 -7.50 -2.12
C LEU A 64 23.79 -8.46 -0.94
N HIS A 65 22.71 -8.27 -0.20
CA HIS A 65 22.32 -9.11 0.94
C HIS A 65 20.81 -9.35 0.92
N THR A 66 20.37 -10.42 1.56
CA THR A 66 18.94 -10.61 1.84
C THR A 66 18.54 -9.73 3.01
N SER A 67 17.43 -8.99 2.89
CA SER A 67 16.96 -8.05 3.91
C SER A 67 15.44 -8.00 4.00
N ASN A 68 14.94 -7.61 5.17
CA ASN A 68 13.54 -7.25 5.34
C ASN A 68 13.29 -5.85 4.81
N ILE A 69 12.45 -5.73 3.77
CA ILE A 69 12.07 -4.46 3.14
C ILE A 69 10.69 -3.95 3.58
N ASN A 70 9.93 -4.73 4.35
CA ASN A 70 8.66 -4.29 4.94
C ASN A 70 8.89 -3.02 5.80
N ARG A 71 8.01 -2.03 5.61
CA ARG A 71 8.03 -0.70 6.25
C ARG A 71 9.31 0.09 5.99
N ARG A 72 10.07 -0.29 4.97
CA ARG A 72 11.40 0.27 4.69
C ARG A 72 11.57 0.68 3.24
N ALA A 73 11.21 -0.20 2.30
CA ALA A 73 11.46 0.01 0.88
C ALA A 73 10.44 -0.65 -0.07
N ALA A 74 9.33 -1.22 0.45
CA ALA A 74 8.33 -1.87 -0.39
C ALA A 74 7.28 -0.87 -0.89
N THR A 75 7.53 -0.28 -2.06
CA THR A 75 6.55 0.57 -2.77
C THR A 75 5.47 -0.28 -3.45
N ILE A 76 4.41 0.35 -3.98
CA ILE A 76 3.35 -0.35 -4.72
C ILE A 76 3.87 -1.25 -5.85
N GLU A 77 4.97 -0.88 -6.51
CA GLU A 77 5.57 -1.68 -7.57
C GLU A 77 6.11 -3.03 -7.06
N CYS A 78 6.46 -3.16 -5.78
CA CYS A 78 6.86 -4.45 -5.19
C CYS A 78 5.72 -5.47 -5.18
N TYR A 79 4.46 -5.01 -5.29
CA TYR A 79 3.26 -5.86 -5.33
C TYR A 79 2.90 -6.31 -6.74
N LEU A 80 3.66 -5.90 -7.75
CA LEU A 80 3.53 -6.39 -9.12
C LEU A 80 4.27 -7.73 -9.29
N ASP A 81 4.08 -8.38 -10.44
CA ASP A 81 4.93 -9.50 -10.82
C ASP A 81 6.35 -8.97 -11.09
N LEU A 82 7.31 -9.50 -10.35
CA LEU A 82 8.72 -9.08 -10.41
C LEU A 82 9.57 -10.00 -11.29
N ASN A 83 8.98 -11.05 -11.87
CA ASN A 83 9.66 -12.04 -12.71
C ASN A 83 9.42 -11.81 -14.21
N VAL A 84 8.91 -10.64 -14.58
CA VAL A 84 8.55 -10.28 -15.97
C VAL A 84 9.58 -9.33 -16.59
N GLY A 85 9.51 -9.16 -17.92
CA GLY A 85 10.27 -8.15 -18.65
C GLY A 85 11.74 -8.46 -18.93
N GLY A 86 12.25 -9.62 -18.50
CA GLY A 86 13.61 -10.08 -18.81
C GLY A 86 14.73 -9.26 -18.12
N TYR A 87 14.40 -8.61 -17.01
CA TYR A 87 15.34 -7.83 -16.20
C TYR A 87 16.17 -8.73 -15.27
N PRO A 88 17.30 -8.23 -14.74
CA PRO A 88 17.97 -8.89 -13.63
C PRO A 88 16.99 -9.15 -12.47
N PRO A 89 17.28 -10.14 -11.60
CA PRO A 89 16.45 -10.41 -10.44
C PRO A 89 16.14 -9.14 -9.64
N ALA A 90 14.88 -8.96 -9.28
CA ALA A 90 14.41 -7.79 -8.57
C ALA A 90 15.18 -7.62 -7.25
N LYS A 91 15.59 -6.38 -6.97
CA LYS A 91 16.29 -6.01 -5.75
C LYS A 91 15.92 -4.60 -5.31
N VAL A 92 16.07 -4.32 -4.03
CA VAL A 92 16.00 -2.96 -3.48
C VAL A 92 17.40 -2.36 -3.44
N LEU A 93 17.55 -1.08 -3.77
CA LEU A 93 18.76 -0.31 -3.51
C LEU A 93 18.56 0.54 -2.26
N TRP A 94 19.39 0.33 -1.23
CA TRP A 94 19.40 1.17 -0.03
C TRP A 94 20.00 2.54 -0.34
N THR A 95 19.29 3.61 0.01
CA THR A 95 19.70 4.98 -0.34
C THR A 95 20.13 5.79 0.88
N ASN A 96 19.26 5.90 1.90
CA ASN A 96 19.49 6.80 3.02
C ASN A 96 18.90 6.28 4.33
N TYR A 97 19.50 6.70 5.44
CA TYR A 97 19.03 6.39 6.78
C TYR A 97 18.01 7.44 7.24
N LYS A 98 16.78 7.01 7.55
CA LYS A 98 15.71 7.86 8.07
C LYS A 98 15.77 7.86 9.61
N LYS A 99 16.38 8.91 10.17
CA LYS A 99 16.61 9.05 11.62
C LYS A 99 15.32 8.99 12.44
N SER A 100 14.21 9.56 11.97
CA SER A 100 12.93 9.57 12.70
C SER A 100 12.38 8.17 12.97
N LEU A 101 12.69 7.22 12.09
CA LEU A 101 12.24 5.83 12.19
C LEU A 101 13.34 4.85 12.59
N GLY A 102 14.58 5.33 12.75
CA GLY A 102 15.72 4.47 13.08
C GLY A 102 16.00 3.37 12.04
N THR A 103 15.72 3.62 10.76
CA THR A 103 15.81 2.61 9.71
C THR A 103 16.38 3.13 8.39
N TYR A 104 16.97 2.25 7.59
CA TYR A 104 17.32 2.56 6.20
C TYR A 104 16.10 2.45 5.30
N GLN A 105 15.98 3.40 4.38
CA GLN A 105 15.03 3.39 3.28
C GLN A 105 15.74 3.13 1.95
N GLY A 106 14.99 2.66 0.98
CA GLY A 106 15.47 2.31 -0.35
C GLY A 106 14.33 2.23 -1.35
N ALA A 107 14.64 1.87 -2.58
CA ALA A 107 13.65 1.71 -3.64
C ALA A 107 13.93 0.46 -4.47
N LEU A 108 12.86 -0.12 -5.03
CA LEU A 108 12.95 -1.21 -6.00
C LEU A 108 13.72 -0.73 -7.24
N ASP A 109 14.74 -1.49 -7.62
CA ASP A 109 15.51 -1.24 -8.84
C ASP A 109 14.61 -1.51 -10.07
N TYR A 110 14.79 -0.74 -11.14
CA TYR A 110 13.97 -0.81 -12.36
C TYR A 110 12.45 -0.73 -12.15
N LYS A 111 11.94 -0.11 -11.08
CA LYS A 111 10.50 -0.10 -10.74
C LYS A 111 9.54 0.26 -11.89
N GLU A 112 9.94 1.18 -12.77
CA GLU A 112 9.13 1.62 -13.90
C GLU A 112 8.91 0.49 -14.94
N SER A 113 9.79 -0.52 -14.99
CA SER A 113 9.63 -1.64 -15.90
C SER A 113 8.52 -2.57 -15.47
N TYR A 114 8.41 -2.89 -14.17
CA TYR A 114 7.32 -3.73 -13.64
C TYR A 114 5.96 -3.09 -13.90
N SER A 115 5.85 -1.77 -13.72
CA SER A 115 4.64 -1.02 -14.07
C SER A 115 4.30 -1.11 -15.55
N LYS A 116 5.29 -1.01 -16.44
CA LYS A 116 5.08 -1.17 -17.89
C LYS A 116 4.62 -2.58 -18.24
N GLU A 117 5.19 -3.61 -17.63
CA GLU A 117 4.77 -4.99 -17.87
C GLU A 117 3.36 -5.26 -17.33
N PHE A 118 3.01 -4.71 -16.17
CA PHE A 118 1.64 -4.76 -15.65
C PHE A 118 0.63 -4.11 -16.60
N LEU A 119 0.93 -2.92 -17.12
CA LEU A 119 0.02 -2.20 -18.03
C LEU A 119 -0.18 -2.88 -19.39
N LYS A 120 0.65 -3.86 -19.76
CA LYS A 120 0.44 -4.70 -20.94
C LYS A 120 -0.54 -5.85 -20.70
N GLN A 121 -0.87 -6.14 -19.45
CA GLN A 121 -1.75 -7.25 -19.12
C GLN A 121 -3.20 -6.97 -19.55
N SER A 122 -3.88 -8.03 -19.95
CA SER A 122 -5.30 -8.01 -20.27
C SER A 122 -6.05 -8.97 -19.34
N ALA A 123 -7.38 -8.85 -19.26
CA ALA A 123 -8.19 -9.80 -18.51
C ALA A 123 -7.87 -11.27 -18.89
N THR A 124 -7.62 -11.52 -20.18
CA THR A 124 -7.24 -12.85 -20.68
C THR A 124 -5.87 -13.30 -20.16
N THR A 125 -4.85 -12.44 -20.15
CA THR A 125 -3.50 -12.86 -19.69
C THR A 125 -3.48 -13.11 -18.18
N LEU A 126 -4.19 -12.29 -17.41
CA LEU A 126 -4.37 -12.47 -15.97
C LEU A 126 -5.12 -13.79 -15.68
N ALA A 127 -6.24 -14.04 -16.36
CA ALA A 127 -7.04 -15.27 -16.16
C ALA A 127 -6.29 -16.56 -16.55
N GLN A 128 -5.31 -16.47 -17.46
CA GLN A 128 -4.44 -17.59 -17.85
C GLN A 128 -3.28 -17.83 -16.86
N GLY A 129 -3.13 -17.01 -15.82
CA GLY A 129 -2.05 -17.14 -14.83
C GLY A 129 -0.65 -16.86 -15.40
N LYS A 130 -0.55 -16.09 -16.49
CA LYS A 130 0.74 -15.72 -17.11
C LYS A 130 1.46 -14.58 -16.39
N TYR A 131 0.79 -13.97 -15.43
CA TYR A 131 1.26 -12.86 -14.62
C TYR A 131 0.86 -13.17 -13.17
N ASP A 132 1.81 -13.09 -12.24
CA ASP A 132 1.54 -13.35 -10.83
C ASP A 132 0.76 -12.21 -10.19
N THR A 133 -0.48 -12.48 -9.79
CA THR A 133 -1.40 -11.49 -9.17
C THR A 133 -1.48 -11.60 -7.66
N ARG A 134 -0.85 -12.59 -7.01
CA ARG A 134 -1.07 -12.89 -5.58
C ARG A 134 -0.81 -11.71 -4.64
N LYS A 135 0.20 -10.90 -4.96
CA LYS A 135 0.51 -9.68 -4.21
C LYS A 135 -0.51 -8.57 -4.41
N ILE A 136 -0.99 -8.41 -5.64
CA ILE A 136 -2.09 -7.47 -5.97
C ILE A 136 -3.36 -7.88 -5.24
N GLU A 137 -3.67 -9.18 -5.23
CA GLU A 137 -4.81 -9.74 -4.49
C GLU A 137 -4.71 -9.41 -2.99
N SER A 138 -3.53 -9.53 -2.39
CA SER A 138 -3.31 -9.15 -0.99
C SER A 138 -3.59 -7.66 -0.73
N VAL A 139 -3.26 -6.77 -1.68
CA VAL A 139 -3.59 -5.34 -1.60
C VAL A 139 -5.10 -5.12 -1.73
N LEU A 140 -5.75 -5.81 -2.66
CA LEU A 140 -7.20 -5.71 -2.87
C LEU A 140 -7.99 -6.22 -1.66
N ASP A 141 -7.58 -7.34 -1.06
CA ASP A 141 -8.19 -7.89 0.15
C ASP A 141 -8.14 -6.89 1.31
N LEU A 142 -6.98 -6.24 1.51
CA LEU A 142 -6.83 -5.17 2.49
C LEU A 142 -7.77 -4.00 2.20
N LEU A 143 -7.80 -3.51 0.95
CA LEU A 143 -8.67 -2.38 0.56
C LEU A 143 -10.16 -2.71 0.77
N ILE A 144 -10.58 -3.91 0.38
CA ILE A 144 -11.96 -4.37 0.55
C ILE A 144 -12.31 -4.47 2.04
N ALA A 145 -11.42 -4.98 2.88
CA ALA A 145 -11.64 -5.07 4.31
C ALA A 145 -11.85 -3.69 4.95
N GLU A 146 -11.03 -2.71 4.57
CA GLU A 146 -11.12 -1.34 5.12
C GLU A 146 -12.35 -0.58 4.60
N CYS A 147 -12.70 -0.74 3.32
CA CYS A 147 -13.95 -0.20 2.79
C CYS A 147 -15.18 -0.79 3.50
N LYS A 148 -15.18 -2.10 3.78
CA LYS A 148 -16.24 -2.74 4.57
C LYS A 148 -16.31 -2.17 5.98
N ALA A 149 -15.17 -1.95 6.63
CA ALA A 149 -15.11 -1.37 7.98
C ALA A 149 -15.72 0.04 8.01
N ILE A 150 -15.38 0.91 7.04
CA ILE A 150 -16.00 2.24 6.92
C ILE A 150 -17.51 2.15 6.74
N ALA A 151 -17.97 1.25 5.86
CA ALA A 151 -19.40 1.09 5.60
C ALA A 151 -20.17 0.61 6.84
N LEU A 152 -19.57 -0.25 7.67
CA LEU A 152 -20.15 -0.73 8.91
C LEU A 152 -20.17 0.34 10.01
N ASP A 153 -19.11 1.15 10.14
CA ASP A 153 -19.06 2.22 11.14
C ASP A 153 -20.06 3.35 10.85
N GLN A 154 -20.44 3.53 9.58
CA GLN A 154 -21.49 4.46 9.16
C GLN A 154 -22.89 3.85 9.20
N TRP A 155 -23.00 2.54 9.39
CA TRP A 155 -24.29 1.87 9.41
C TRP A 155 -25.02 2.21 10.70
N ASP A 156 -26.03 3.07 10.60
CA ASP A 156 -27.01 3.30 11.67
C ASP A 156 -28.27 2.45 11.41
N PRO A 157 -28.53 1.39 12.21
CA PRO A 157 -29.73 0.57 12.07
C PRO A 157 -31.04 1.37 12.27
N ALA A 158 -31.00 2.48 13.01
CA ALA A 158 -32.18 3.31 13.30
C ALA A 158 -32.63 4.15 12.09
N SER A 159 -31.78 4.32 11.08
CA SER A 159 -32.09 5.07 9.86
C SER A 159 -33.07 4.36 8.90
N ILE A 160 -33.36 3.07 9.14
CA ILE A 160 -34.27 2.24 8.32
C ILE A 160 -35.72 2.32 8.83
N GLU A 161 -35.95 2.43 10.15
CA GLU A 161 -37.31 2.45 10.73
C GLU A 161 -38.11 3.70 10.36
N LEU A 162 -37.46 4.80 9.97
CA LEU A 162 -38.13 6.05 9.59
C LEU A 162 -38.59 6.11 8.12
N LYS A 163 -38.22 5.14 7.27
CA LYS A 163 -38.58 5.14 5.83
C LYS A 163 -39.84 4.33 5.48
N HIS A 164 -40.47 3.69 6.48
CA HIS A 164 -41.77 3.03 6.30
C HIS A 164 -42.76 3.38 7.42
N PRO A 165 -43.25 4.63 7.52
CA PRO A 165 -44.55 4.86 8.12
C PRO A 165 -45.63 4.45 7.10
N PHE A 166 -46.56 3.63 7.56
CA PHE A 166 -47.83 3.32 6.88
C PHE A 166 -48.60 4.60 6.50
#